data_AF-A0A2Z2M9E8-F1
#
_entry.id   AF-A0A2Z2M9E8-F1
#
_cell.length_a   1.000
_cell.length_b   1.000
_cell.length_c   1.000
_cell.angle_alpha   90.00
_cell.angle_beta   90.00
_cell.angle_gamma   90.00
#
_symmetry.space_group_name_H-M   'P 1'
#
loop_
_entity.id
_entity.type
_entity.pdbx_description
1 polymer ?
#
loop_
_entity_poly.entity_id
_entity_poly.type
_entity_poly.pdbx_seq_one_letter_code
_entity_poly.pdbx_strand_id
1 'polypeptide(L)'
;MIKTEAVLLVWGVRDEVLERLPVRGEWLYGEYDFIARVEFSDKAEMEAFEKLLVKIIGGHTYKLLPVMISAVKRNEDDSFSIVEVPGELGLV
;
A
#
# COMPACT_ATOMS: atom_id res chain seq x y z
N MET A 1 20.58 -3.84 -3.24
CA MET A 1 19.38 -3.01 -3.02
C MET A 1 18.18 -3.91 -3.16
N ILE A 2 17.37 -4.02 -2.10
CA ILE A 2 16.17 -4.85 -2.08
C ILE A 2 15.03 -3.94 -2.50
N LYS A 3 14.52 -4.13 -3.73
CA LYS A 3 13.32 -3.42 -4.17
C LYS A 3 12.16 -3.85 -3.26
N THR A 4 11.44 -2.87 -2.74
CA THR A 4 10.30 -3.10 -1.86
C THR A 4 9.05 -2.80 -2.64
N GLU A 5 8.20 -3.79 -2.86
CA GLU A 5 6.90 -3.58 -3.47
C GLU A 5 5.85 -3.45 -2.37
N ALA A 6 4.82 -2.64 -2.58
CA ALA A 6 3.68 -2.55 -1.68
C ALA A 6 2.38 -2.33 -2.46
N VAL A 7 1.27 -2.70 -1.84
CA VAL A 7 -0.08 -2.38 -2.30
C VAL A 7 -0.65 -1.31 -1.40
N LEU A 8 -1.07 -0.20 -2.01
CA LEU A 8 -1.82 0.87 -1.36
C LEU A 8 -3.31 0.63 -1.58
N LEU A 9 -4.05 0.52 -0.48
CA LEU A 9 -5.50 0.47 -0.45
C LEU A 9 -6.02 1.77 0.17
N VAL A 10 -7.04 2.38 -0.42
CA VAL A 10 -7.64 3.64 0.07
C VAL A 10 -9.16 3.49 0.08
N TRP A 11 -9.80 3.99 1.13
CA TRP A 11 -11.26 3.97 1.32
C TRP A 11 -11.75 5.24 2.02
N GLY A 12 -13.01 5.62 1.76
CA GLY A 12 -13.65 6.78 2.38
C GLY A 12 -13.00 8.11 1.98
N VAL A 13 -12.33 8.16 0.83
CA VAL A 13 -11.64 9.34 0.31
C VAL A 13 -12.35 9.82 -0.96
N ARG A 14 -12.59 11.13 -1.04
CA ARG A 14 -13.24 11.73 -2.22
C ARG A 14 -12.31 11.68 -3.43
N ASP A 15 -12.93 11.56 -4.60
CA ASP A 15 -12.30 11.52 -5.93
C ASP A 15 -11.20 12.59 -6.10
N GLU A 16 -11.51 13.84 -5.73
CA GLU A 16 -10.61 15.00 -5.82
C GLU A 16 -9.30 14.84 -5.02
N VAL A 17 -9.32 14.02 -3.97
CA VAL A 17 -8.14 13.75 -3.13
C VAL A 17 -7.37 12.55 -3.68
N LEU A 18 -8.07 11.55 -4.22
CA LEU A 18 -7.46 10.41 -4.91
C LEU A 18 -6.63 10.86 -6.12
N GLU A 19 -7.14 11.83 -6.89
CA GLU A 19 -6.41 12.45 -8.01
C GLU A 19 -5.11 13.16 -7.59
N ARG A 20 -4.97 13.51 -6.31
CA ARG A 20 -3.75 14.15 -5.77
C ARG A 20 -2.70 13.15 -5.30
N LEU A 21 -3.03 11.86 -5.27
CA LEU A 21 -2.08 10.84 -4.87
C LEU A 21 -0.98 10.72 -5.95
N PRO A 22 0.31 10.72 -5.56
CA PRO A 22 1.43 10.63 -6.50
C PRO A 22 1.64 9.18 -6.99
N VAL A 23 0.56 8.43 -7.24
CA VAL A 23 0.58 7.04 -7.68
C VAL A 23 -0.50 6.78 -8.70
N ARG A 24 -0.25 5.83 -9.59
CA ARG A 24 -1.25 5.35 -10.54
C ARG A 24 -1.82 4.04 -10.02
N GLY A 25 -3.14 3.96 -9.99
CA GLY A 25 -3.88 2.81 -9.51
C GLY A 25 -5.20 2.67 -10.23
N GLU A 26 -5.95 1.67 -9.81
CA GLU A 26 -7.27 1.36 -10.30
C GLU A 26 -8.32 1.81 -9.30
N TRP A 27 -9.43 2.30 -9.82
CA TRP A 27 -10.59 2.68 -9.03
C TRP A 27 -11.37 1.42 -8.73
N LEU A 28 -11.75 1.24 -7.47
CA LEU A 28 -12.53 0.10 -7.04
C LEU A 28 -13.98 0.53 -6.81
N TYR A 29 -14.92 -0.31 -7.24
CA TYR A 29 -16.34 -0.13 -6.97
C TYR A 29 -16.73 -1.12 -5.86
N GLY A 30 -16.75 -0.68 -4.60
CA GLY A 30 -17.05 -1.55 -3.46
C GLY A 30 -16.67 -0.95 -2.09
N GLU A 31 -16.02 -1.75 -1.25
CA GLU A 31 -15.54 -1.35 0.09
C GLU A 31 -14.32 -0.41 0.05
N TYR A 32 -13.57 -0.47 -1.04
CA TYR A 32 -12.40 0.38 -1.31
C TYR A 32 -12.71 1.29 -2.48
N ASP A 33 -12.19 2.51 -2.43
CA ASP A 33 -12.35 3.50 -3.51
C ASP A 33 -11.17 3.40 -4.50
N PHE A 34 -9.99 2.99 -4.03
CA PHE A 34 -8.78 2.98 -4.86
C PHE A 34 -7.75 1.94 -4.39
N ILE A 35 -7.12 1.30 -5.37
CA ILE A 35 -5.98 0.39 -5.17
C ILE A 35 -4.83 0.77 -6.09
N ALA A 36 -3.60 0.82 -5.57
CA ALA A 36 -2.41 1.06 -6.38
C ALA A 36 -1.28 0.12 -5.95
N ARG A 37 -0.56 -0.42 -6.94
CA ARG A 37 0.72 -1.07 -6.70
C ARG A 37 1.83 -0.04 -6.78
N VAL A 38 2.67 0.01 -5.76
CA VAL A 38 3.76 0.96 -5.62
C VAL A 38 5.08 0.21 -5.43
N GLU A 39 6.11 0.65 -6.14
CA GLU A 39 7.45 0.11 -6.05
C GLU A 39 8.36 1.15 -5.41
N PHE A 40 9.10 0.75 -4.39
CA PHE A 40 10.05 1.58 -3.67
C PHE A 40 11.46 1.04 -3.83
N SER A 41 12.42 1.96 -3.91
CA SER A 41 13.84 1.65 -4.02
C SER A 41 14.40 1.07 -2.73
N ASP A 42 13.89 1.53 -1.59
CA ASP A 42 14.31 1.12 -0.24
C ASP A 42 13.21 1.39 0.80
N LYS A 43 13.36 0.86 2.01
CA LYS A 43 12.38 1.03 3.10
C LYS A 43 12.19 2.51 3.47
N ALA A 44 13.26 3.29 3.44
CA ALA A 44 13.20 4.72 3.74
C ALA A 44 12.29 5.50 2.78
N GLU A 45 12.22 5.09 1.51
CA GLU A 45 11.34 5.69 0.52
C GLU A 45 9.87 5.33 0.77
N MET A 46 9.61 4.08 1.18
CA MET A 46 8.28 3.64 1.62
C MET A 46 7.80 4.41 2.86
N GLU A 47 8.65 4.62 3.86
CA GLU A 47 8.31 5.40 5.06
C GLU A 47 8.05 6.88 4.74
N ALA A 48 8.81 7.44 3.79
CA ALA A 48 8.58 8.81 3.32
C ALA A 48 7.24 8.93 2.57
N PHE A 49 6.90 7.92 1.76
CA PHE A 49 5.64 7.83 1.06
C PHE A 49 4.46 7.72 2.03
N GLU A 50 4.57 6.89 3.07
CA GLU A 50 3.54 6.78 4.11
C GLU A 50 3.28 8.13 4.81
N LYS A 51 4.35 8.88 5.14
CA LYS A 51 4.21 10.24 5.69
C LYS A 51 3.52 11.21 4.74
N LEU A 52 3.68 11.03 3.43
CA LEU A 52 2.96 11.83 2.43
C LEU A 52 1.48 11.44 2.39
N LEU A 53 1.15 10.14 2.42
CA LEU A 53 -0.23 9.67 2.47
C LEU A 53 -0.98 10.22 3.68
N VAL A 54 -0.39 10.15 4.88
CA VAL A 54 -0.99 10.74 6.10
C VAL A 54 -1.32 12.23 5.91
N LYS A 55 -0.50 12.98 5.16
CA LYS A 55 -0.75 14.41 4.88
C LYS A 55 -1.83 14.66 3.83
N ILE A 56 -2.03 13.74 2.88
CA ILE A 56 -2.97 13.91 1.76
C ILE A 56 -4.35 13.40 2.15
N ILE A 57 -4.44 12.16 2.63
CA ILE A 57 -5.70 11.44 2.86
C ILE A 57 -6.03 11.22 4.34
N GLY A 58 -5.08 11.44 5.24
CA GLY A 58 -5.24 11.19 6.68
C GLY A 58 -4.89 9.73 7.04
N GLY A 59 -4.50 9.50 8.30
CA GLY A 59 -3.97 8.20 8.76
C GLY A 59 -4.99 7.05 8.86
N HIS A 60 -6.29 7.29 8.65
CA HIS A 60 -7.35 6.31 8.94
C HIS A 60 -8.09 5.78 7.70
N THR A 61 -7.72 6.26 6.52
CA THR A 61 -8.43 6.02 5.24
C THR A 61 -7.58 5.26 4.23
N TYR A 62 -6.43 4.73 4.65
CA TYR A 62 -5.58 3.92 3.80
C TYR A 62 -4.87 2.80 4.55
N LYS A 63 -4.42 1.81 3.78
CA LYS A 63 -3.55 0.73 4.24
C LYS A 63 -2.44 0.55 3.21
N LEU A 64 -1.20 0.62 3.66
CA LEU A 64 -0.02 0.32 2.86
C LEU A 64 0.50 -1.06 3.27
N LEU A 65 0.38 -2.02 2.36
CA LEU A 65 0.74 -3.42 2.61
C LEU A 65 2.02 -3.77 1.85
N PRO A 66 3.17 -3.94 2.53
CA PRO A 66 4.39 -4.36 1.86
C PRO A 66 4.23 -5.78 1.33
N VAL A 67 4.49 -5.97 0.03
CA VAL A 67 4.54 -7.27 -0.62
C VAL A 67 5.95 -7.82 -0.43
N MET A 68 6.09 -8.77 0.49
CA MET A 68 7.31 -9.57 0.55
C MET A 68 7.36 -10.46 -0.69
N ILE A 69 8.17 -10.08 -1.67
CA ILE A 69 8.53 -10.96 -2.79
C ILE A 69 9.43 -12.06 -2.21
N SER A 70 8.84 -13.06 -1.54
CA SER A 70 9.52 -14.35 -1.46
C SER A 70 9.69 -14.79 -2.90
N ALA A 71 10.93 -15.04 -3.31
CA ALA A 71 11.28 -15.48 -4.64
C ALA A 71 10.70 -16.89 -4.92
N VAL A 72 9.38 -16.99 -5.04
CA VAL A 72 8.68 -18.14 -5.60
C VAL A 72 8.31 -17.73 -7.02
N LYS A 73 9.24 -18.08 -7.89
CA LYS A 73 9.12 -18.26 -9.33
C LYS A 73 7.66 -18.23 -9.85
N ARG A 74 7.32 -17.09 -10.46
CA ARG A 74 6.42 -16.87 -11.61
C ARG A 74 5.45 -18.02 -11.93
N ASN A 75 4.16 -17.79 -11.70
CA ASN A 75 3.13 -18.18 -12.66
C ASN A 75 1.98 -17.17 -12.63
N GLU A 76 1.45 -16.86 -13.80
CA GLU A 76 0.24 -16.07 -14.00
C GLU A 76 -0.93 -16.70 -13.21
N ASP A 77 -1.24 -16.15 -12.03
CA ASP A 77 -2.58 -16.17 -11.47
C ASP A 77 -2.67 -15.10 -10.38
N ASP A 78 -3.53 -14.12 -10.60
CA ASP A 78 -3.75 -12.96 -9.76
C ASP A 78 -4.44 -13.40 -8.46
N SER A 79 -3.66 -13.81 -7.46
CA SER A 79 -4.15 -14.06 -6.11
C SER A 79 -3.11 -13.64 -5.07
N PHE A 80 -3.15 -12.35 -4.73
CA PHE A 80 -2.33 -11.77 -3.67
C PHE A 80 -2.82 -12.25 -2.30
N SER A 81 -2.04 -13.10 -1.64
CA SER A 81 -2.26 -13.46 -0.23
C SER A 81 -1.61 -12.39 0.66
N ILE A 82 -2.43 -11.54 1.28
CA ILE A 82 -1.96 -10.57 2.28
C ILE A 82 -1.56 -11.36 3.53
N VAL A 83 -0.26 -11.48 3.77
CA VAL A 83 0.27 -12.05 5.03
C VAL A 83 0.27 -10.95 6.08
N GLU A 84 -0.67 -11.04 7.03
CA GLU A 84 -0.69 -10.20 8.23
C GLU A 84 0.54 -10.52 9.09
N VAL A 85 1.43 -9.54 9.24
CA VAL A 85 2.55 -9.62 10.19
C VAL A 85 1.97 -9.44 11.60
N PRO A 86 2.11 -10.42 12.51
CA PRO A 86 1.63 -10.25 13.88
C PRO A 86 2.44 -9.14 14.57
N GLY A 87 1.76 -8.06 14.94
CA GLY A 87 2.34 -6.96 15.68
C GLY A 87 2.68 -7.40 17.11
N GLU A 88 3.96 -7.61 17.39
CA GLU A 88 4.47 -7.59 18.76
C GLU A 88 4.58 -6.13 19.23
N LEU A 89 3.52 -5.63 19.88
CA LEU A 89 3.64 -4.50 20.79
C LEU A 89 3.80 -5.06 22.21
N GLY A 90 5.05 -5.23 22.62
CA GLY A 90 5.40 -5.40 24.02
C GLY A 90 5.06 -4.13 24.79
N LEU A 91 4.04 -4.23 25.64
CA LEU A 91 3.75 -3.23 26.67
C LEU A 91 4.58 -3.60 27.90
N VAL A 92 5.57 -2.77 28.25
CA VAL A 92 6.18 -2.71 29.59
C VAL A 92 5.78 -1.39 30.24
#